data_AF-G7VI19-F1
#
_entry.id   AF-G7VI19-F1
#
_cell.length_a   1.000
_cell.length_b   1.000
_cell.length_c   1.000
_cell.angle_alpha   90.00
_cell.angle_beta   90.00
_cell.angle_gamma   90.00
#
_symmetry.space_group_name_H-M   'P 1'
#
loop_
_entity.id
_entity.type
_entity.pdbx_description
1 polymer ?
#
loop_
_entity_poly.entity_id
_entity_poly.type
_entity_poly.pdbx_seq_one_letter_code
_entity_poly.pdbx_strand_id
1 'polypeptide(L)'
;MVVRRSVAVPLLLDGNQFLDFLELERGYKKAKRLVVEYLVQNYKVRSASYFKVWHEVKDAVRRLGLPSAYAQQAVKDAMETYNAWTEAGRRPPAVRRVAPYVAETSWRPNALTSLSVRLMSERYAAELWPHKRFWLFEWLVRIGRAKRSSTIRLRRVKNRVYAVFTYEVEPEAGKEPVAIMAFDVNENTVVAARVDLKATVDRVSQWNQQWIQPSISIRVFRTDSGRLAKRYDAVRRRWAEEFTVEIDGKRLSGAHTRDYRKRVKRLRERDRKRDKVNKVAHELTREPAVLVTENVGKKPQEENGRGQKEPTAQTPDKADAH
;
A
#
# COMPACT_ATOMS: atom_id res chain seq x y z
N MET A 1 -6.58 -14.64 -10.54
CA MET A 1 -6.70 -13.43 -9.70
C MET A 1 -6.10 -12.24 -10.47
N VAL A 2 -6.92 -11.27 -10.88
CA VAL A 2 -6.45 -10.09 -11.63
C VAL A 2 -5.68 -9.15 -10.70
N VAL A 3 -4.47 -8.75 -11.08
CA VAL A 3 -3.64 -7.86 -10.27
C VAL A 3 -3.79 -6.43 -10.75
N ARG A 4 -4.26 -5.53 -9.87
CA ARG A 4 -4.32 -4.09 -10.16
C ARG A 4 -2.96 -3.43 -9.94
N ARG A 5 -2.46 -2.73 -10.95
CA ARG A 5 -1.21 -1.95 -10.92
C ARG A 5 -1.50 -0.52 -11.31
N SER A 6 -0.93 0.44 -10.60
CA SER A 6 -1.06 1.86 -10.93
C SER A 6 0.29 2.47 -11.27
N VAL A 7 0.31 3.33 -12.29
CA VAL A 7 1.50 4.03 -12.77
C VAL A 7 1.23 5.52 -12.81
N ALA A 8 2.07 6.30 -12.14
CA ALA A 8 2.00 7.75 -12.16
C ALA A 8 2.99 8.31 -13.18
N VAL A 9 2.48 8.96 -14.21
CA VAL A 9 3.26 9.58 -15.28
C VAL A 9 3.17 11.09 -15.14
N PRO A 10 4.29 11.84 -15.16
CA PRO A 10 4.25 13.30 -15.23
C PRO A 10 3.39 13.78 -16.40
N LEU A 11 2.46 14.68 -16.11
CA LEU A 11 1.65 15.40 -17.09
C LEU A 11 2.18 16.83 -17.12
N LEU A 12 2.77 17.22 -18.24
CA LEU A 12 3.33 18.53 -18.47
C LEU A 12 2.19 19.47 -18.84
N LEU A 13 1.85 20.36 -17.90
CA LEU A 13 0.91 21.44 -18.11
C LEU A 13 1.69 22.75 -18.20
N ASP A 14 1.32 23.61 -19.15
CA ASP A 14 1.80 24.99 -19.17
C ASP A 14 1.24 25.80 -17.97
N GLY A 15 1.65 27.06 -17.84
CA GLY A 15 1.23 27.91 -16.72
C GLY A 15 -0.29 28.11 -16.63
N ASN A 16 -0.96 28.31 -17.77
CA ASN A 16 -2.40 28.56 -17.82
C ASN A 16 -3.18 27.26 -17.58
N GLN A 17 -2.76 26.16 -18.21
CA GLN A 17 -3.31 24.82 -18.00
C GLN A 17 -3.17 24.38 -16.54
N PHE A 18 -2.05 24.71 -15.89
CA PHE A 18 -1.85 24.41 -14.48
C PHE A 18 -2.79 25.21 -13.58
N LEU A 19 -3.03 26.50 -13.87
CA LEU A 19 -4.01 27.31 -13.16
C LEU A 19 -5.43 26.75 -13.33
N ASP A 20 -5.82 26.40 -14.56
CA ASP A 20 -7.13 25.78 -14.85
C ASP A 20 -7.30 24.43 -14.13
N PHE A 21 -6.23 23.62 -14.06
CA PHE A 21 -6.21 22.41 -13.24
C PHE A 21 -6.37 22.70 -11.74
N LEU A 22 -5.78 23.76 -11.21
CA LEU A 22 -5.95 24.14 -9.80
C LEU A 22 -7.38 24.55 -9.49
N GLU A 23 -8.06 25.23 -10.42
CA GLU A 23 -9.49 25.54 -10.30
C GLU A 23 -10.34 24.27 -10.29
N LEU A 24 -10.06 23.35 -11.22
CA LEU A 24 -10.69 22.04 -11.24
C LEU A 24 -10.47 21.28 -9.92
N GLU A 25 -9.24 21.23 -9.40
CA GLU A 25 -8.91 20.55 -8.14
C GLU A 25 -9.67 21.17 -6.95
N ARG A 26 -9.78 22.50 -6.90
CA ARG A 26 -10.53 23.23 -5.87
C ARG A 26 -12.03 22.95 -5.98
N GLY A 27 -12.60 23.03 -7.18
CA GLY A 27 -14.00 22.71 -7.43
C GLY A 27 -14.33 21.28 -7.04
N TYR A 28 -13.52 20.32 -7.48
CA TYR A 28 -13.67 18.90 -7.17
C TYR A 28 -13.61 18.66 -5.65
N LYS A 29 -12.70 19.33 -4.94
CA LYS A 29 -12.62 19.27 -3.48
C LYS A 29 -13.88 19.81 -2.81
N LYS A 30 -14.39 20.95 -3.25
CA LYS A 30 -15.63 21.55 -2.73
C LYS A 30 -16.81 20.61 -2.93
N ALA A 31 -16.97 20.04 -4.13
CA ALA A 31 -18.02 19.08 -4.45
C ALA A 31 -17.93 17.83 -3.56
N LYS A 32 -16.75 17.22 -3.47
CA LYS A 32 -16.55 16.03 -2.63
C LYS A 32 -16.86 16.32 -1.17
N ARG A 33 -16.42 17.47 -0.63
CA ARG A 33 -16.70 17.86 0.76
C ARG A 33 -18.21 18.03 1.00
N LEU A 34 -18.89 18.78 0.13
CA LEU A 34 -20.34 19.01 0.23
C LEU A 34 -21.11 17.69 0.27
N VAL A 35 -20.77 16.75 -0.62
CA VAL A 35 -21.44 15.44 -0.70
C VAL A 35 -21.15 14.59 0.54
N VAL A 36 -19.91 14.60 1.03
CA VAL A 36 -19.56 13.87 2.26
C VAL A 36 -20.32 14.43 3.47
N GLU A 37 -20.40 15.75 3.61
CA GLU A 37 -21.15 16.40 4.69
C GLU A 37 -22.64 16.03 4.62
N TYR A 38 -23.22 16.08 3.41
CA TYR A 38 -24.59 15.65 3.15
C TYR A 38 -24.84 14.18 3.55
N LEU A 39 -23.95 13.26 3.18
CA LEU A 39 -24.07 11.84 3.50
C LEU A 39 -23.98 11.58 5.01
N VAL A 40 -23.08 12.28 5.71
CA VAL A 40 -22.94 12.17 7.18
C VAL A 40 -24.20 12.66 7.89
N GLN A 41 -24.79 13.78 7.44
CA GLN A 41 -25.99 14.35 8.05
C GLN A 41 -27.24 13.49 7.81
N ASN A 42 -27.44 12.98 6.59
CA ASN A 42 -28.70 12.35 6.20
C ASN A 42 -28.71 10.83 6.35
N TYR A 43 -27.59 10.14 6.14
CA TYR A 43 -27.56 8.68 6.11
C TYR A 43 -27.06 8.04 7.40
N LYS A 44 -26.46 8.80 8.33
CA LYS A 44 -26.09 8.37 9.70
C LYS A 44 -25.58 6.92 9.79
N VAL A 45 -24.57 6.57 9.00
CA VAL A 45 -23.89 5.25 8.95
C VAL A 45 -24.58 4.18 8.09
N ARG A 46 -25.66 4.50 7.37
CA ARG A 46 -26.28 3.59 6.39
C ARG A 46 -25.64 3.76 5.01
N SER A 47 -25.49 2.66 4.26
CA SER A 47 -25.03 2.74 2.87
C SER A 47 -26.01 3.55 2.02
N ALA A 48 -25.46 4.36 1.12
CA ALA A 48 -26.24 5.23 0.23
C ALA A 48 -26.18 4.73 -1.21
N SER A 49 -27.30 4.85 -1.94
CA SER A 49 -27.38 4.54 -3.37
C SER A 49 -26.97 5.74 -4.22
N TYR A 50 -26.14 5.52 -5.24
CA TYR A 50 -25.60 6.58 -6.08
C TYR A 50 -26.68 7.42 -6.75
N PHE A 51 -27.66 6.78 -7.37
CA PHE A 51 -28.70 7.51 -8.11
C PHE A 51 -29.51 8.43 -7.20
N LYS A 52 -29.86 7.95 -6.00
CA LYS A 52 -30.59 8.75 -5.02
C LYS A 52 -29.79 9.98 -4.58
N VAL A 53 -28.55 9.77 -4.16
CA VAL A 53 -27.67 10.86 -3.72
C VAL A 53 -27.40 11.85 -4.85
N TRP A 54 -27.14 11.37 -6.08
CA TRP A 54 -26.96 12.23 -7.24
C TRP A 54 -28.18 13.12 -7.49
N HIS A 55 -29.39 12.56 -7.45
CA HIS A 55 -30.62 13.34 -7.62
C HIS A 55 -30.79 14.43 -6.55
N GLU A 56 -30.39 14.15 -5.32
CA GLU A 56 -30.48 15.09 -4.17
C GLU A 56 -29.42 16.21 -4.24
N VAL A 57 -28.20 15.89 -4.68
CA VAL A 57 -27.06 16.84 -4.62
C VAL A 57 -26.68 17.46 -5.96
N LYS A 58 -27.20 16.99 -7.10
CA LYS A 58 -26.79 17.42 -8.46
C LYS A 58 -26.82 18.93 -8.64
N ASP A 59 -27.84 19.62 -8.13
CA ASP A 59 -28.01 21.05 -8.37
C ASP A 59 -27.03 21.86 -7.52
N ALA A 60 -26.81 21.44 -6.27
CA ALA A 60 -25.78 22.01 -5.40
C ALA A 60 -24.37 21.81 -5.99
N VAL A 61 -24.08 20.63 -6.55
CA VAL A 61 -22.78 20.35 -7.19
C VAL A 61 -22.63 21.13 -8.50
N ARG A 62 -23.68 21.26 -9.31
CA ARG A 62 -23.67 22.03 -10.56
C ARG A 62 -23.37 23.51 -10.33
N ARG A 63 -23.88 24.10 -9.25
CA ARG A 63 -23.56 25.50 -8.87
C ARG A 63 -22.07 25.74 -8.59
N LEU A 64 -21.27 24.69 -8.41
CA LEU A 64 -19.82 24.80 -8.25
C LEU A 64 -19.07 25.01 -9.57
N GLY A 65 -19.77 25.00 -10.72
CA GLY A 65 -19.20 25.26 -12.04
C GLY A 65 -18.37 24.11 -12.61
N LEU A 66 -18.33 22.96 -11.95
CA LEU A 66 -17.57 21.81 -12.43
C LEU A 66 -18.15 21.25 -13.75
N PRO A 67 -17.31 20.81 -14.70
CA PRO A 67 -17.79 20.04 -15.83
C PRO A 67 -18.53 18.78 -15.35
N SER A 68 -19.60 18.40 -16.05
CA SER A 68 -20.56 17.40 -15.56
C SER A 68 -19.92 16.04 -15.21
N ALA A 69 -18.94 15.59 -16.00
CA ALA A 69 -18.22 14.36 -15.76
C ALA A 69 -17.44 14.39 -14.43
N TYR A 70 -16.81 15.53 -14.10
CA TYR A 70 -16.11 15.71 -12.83
C TYR A 70 -17.08 15.82 -11.66
N ALA A 71 -18.23 16.48 -11.84
CA ALA A 71 -19.27 16.55 -10.83
C ALA A 71 -19.80 15.15 -10.46
N GLN A 72 -20.15 14.34 -11.45
CA GLN A 72 -20.60 12.95 -11.24
C GLN A 72 -19.52 12.12 -10.55
N GLN A 73 -18.27 12.26 -11.00
CA GLN A 73 -17.16 11.49 -10.45
C GLN A 73 -16.78 11.94 -9.04
N ALA A 74 -16.97 13.22 -8.69
CA ALA A 74 -16.79 13.71 -7.31
C ALA A 74 -17.83 13.10 -6.37
N VAL A 75 -19.08 12.94 -6.82
CA VAL A 75 -20.14 12.28 -6.05
C VAL A 75 -19.83 10.79 -5.86
N LYS A 76 -19.41 10.08 -6.92
CA LYS A 76 -18.97 8.68 -6.83
C LYS A 76 -17.82 8.51 -5.82
N ASP A 77 -16.76 9.31 -5.95
CA ASP A 77 -15.60 9.28 -5.05
C ASP A 77 -15.98 9.64 -3.60
N ALA A 78 -16.91 10.59 -3.39
CA ALA A 78 -17.44 10.91 -2.07
C ALA A 78 -18.18 9.71 -1.44
N MET A 79 -19.01 9.03 -2.21
CA MET A 79 -19.78 7.87 -1.76
C MET A 79 -18.91 6.66 -1.46
N GLU A 80 -17.94 6.35 -2.33
CA GLU A 80 -16.94 5.30 -2.06
C GLU A 80 -16.18 5.59 -0.76
N THR A 81 -15.80 6.85 -0.55
CA THR A 81 -15.12 7.28 0.68
C THR A 81 -16.03 7.13 1.91
N TYR A 82 -17.31 7.46 1.78
CA TYR A 82 -18.29 7.36 2.86
C TYR A 82 -18.61 5.91 3.21
N ASN A 83 -18.90 5.05 2.23
CA ASN A 83 -19.21 3.64 2.44
C ASN A 83 -18.01 2.89 3.07
N ALA A 84 -16.79 3.17 2.60
CA ALA A 84 -15.58 2.63 3.22
C ALA A 84 -15.39 3.11 4.66
N TRP A 85 -15.85 4.32 4.98
CA TRP A 85 -15.83 4.83 6.35
C TRP A 85 -16.89 4.15 7.23
N THR A 86 -18.11 3.94 6.73
CA THR A 86 -19.17 3.26 7.49
C THR A 86 -18.78 1.84 7.85
N GLU A 87 -18.12 1.11 6.94
CA GLU A 87 -17.58 -0.23 7.20
C GLU A 87 -16.47 -0.23 8.27
N ALA A 88 -15.64 0.82 8.31
CA ALA A 88 -14.51 0.90 9.23
C ALA A 88 -14.88 1.35 10.66
N GLY A 89 -16.09 1.90 10.89
CA GLY A 89 -16.59 2.29 12.21
C GLY A 89 -15.81 3.40 12.93
N ARG A 90 -15.21 4.35 12.19
CA ARG A 90 -14.29 5.38 12.73
C ARG A 90 -14.93 6.77 12.86
N ARG A 91 -14.12 7.79 13.20
CA ARG A 91 -14.47 9.22 13.11
C ARG A 91 -14.91 9.62 11.69
N PRO A 92 -15.85 10.56 11.52
CA PRO A 92 -16.35 11.00 10.21
C PRO A 92 -15.23 11.37 9.22
N PRO A 93 -15.40 11.08 7.92
CA PRO A 93 -14.36 11.27 6.93
C PRO A 93 -14.13 12.76 6.65
N ALA A 94 -12.88 13.21 6.74
CA ALA A 94 -12.50 14.59 6.44
C ALA A 94 -11.76 14.71 5.11
N VAL A 95 -12.29 15.51 4.18
CA VAL A 95 -11.71 15.71 2.84
C VAL A 95 -10.57 16.73 2.88
N ARG A 96 -9.32 16.24 3.03
CA ARG A 96 -8.13 17.11 3.09
C ARG A 96 -7.49 17.36 1.73
N ARG A 97 -7.22 16.29 0.98
CA ARG A 97 -6.61 16.31 -0.34
C ARG A 97 -7.48 15.51 -1.28
N VAL A 98 -7.59 15.97 -2.52
CA VAL A 98 -8.27 15.28 -3.59
C VAL A 98 -7.31 15.11 -4.76
N ALA A 99 -7.64 14.18 -5.63
CA ALA A 99 -6.95 13.99 -6.89
C ALA A 99 -8.07 13.62 -7.87
N PRO A 100 -8.51 14.57 -8.72
CA PRO A 100 -9.67 14.40 -9.58
C PRO A 100 -9.54 13.17 -10.45
N TYR A 101 -10.62 12.42 -10.56
CA TYR A 101 -10.75 11.33 -11.51
C TYR A 101 -11.26 11.89 -12.83
N VAL A 102 -10.61 11.52 -13.92
CA VAL A 102 -10.95 11.93 -15.28
C VAL A 102 -11.58 10.73 -15.96
N ALA A 103 -12.88 10.82 -16.19
CA ALA A 103 -13.64 9.78 -16.88
C ALA A 103 -13.26 9.72 -18.37
N GLU A 104 -13.60 8.61 -19.02
CA GLU A 104 -13.31 8.33 -20.45
C GLU A 104 -13.76 9.44 -21.40
N THR A 105 -14.87 10.13 -21.12
CA THR A 105 -15.34 11.26 -21.94
C THR A 105 -14.53 12.54 -21.73
N SER A 106 -13.76 12.61 -20.64
CA SER A 106 -12.98 13.79 -20.23
C SER A 106 -11.50 13.66 -20.51
N TRP A 107 -11.04 12.53 -21.05
CA TRP A 107 -9.69 12.43 -21.60
C TRP A 107 -9.62 11.46 -22.78
N ARG A 108 -8.64 11.65 -23.66
CA ARG A 108 -8.28 10.67 -24.68
C ARG A 108 -6.79 10.73 -24.99
N PRO A 109 -6.15 9.61 -25.38
CA PRO A 109 -4.84 9.68 -26.01
C PRO A 109 -4.90 10.62 -27.22
N ASN A 110 -3.92 11.52 -27.34
CA ASN A 110 -3.78 12.39 -28.50
C ASN A 110 -2.65 11.89 -29.41
N ALA A 111 -1.55 11.43 -28.79
CA ALA A 111 -0.47 10.68 -29.44
C ALA A 111 0.09 9.63 -28.45
N LEU A 112 1.18 8.96 -28.82
CA LEU A 112 1.88 8.00 -27.95
C LEU A 112 2.32 8.58 -26.61
N THR A 113 2.68 9.87 -26.59
CA THR A 113 3.20 10.59 -25.42
C THR A 113 2.43 11.87 -25.12
N SER A 114 1.21 12.02 -25.65
CA SER A 114 0.38 13.19 -25.36
C SER A 114 -1.07 12.79 -25.14
N LEU A 115 -1.74 13.57 -24.30
CA LEU A 115 -3.06 13.27 -23.80
C LEU A 115 -3.92 14.52 -23.86
N SER A 116 -5.12 14.36 -24.42
CA SER A 116 -6.13 15.41 -24.46
C SER A 116 -6.97 15.30 -23.20
N VAL A 117 -6.87 16.26 -22.27
CA VAL A 117 -7.59 16.29 -20.99
C VAL A 117 -8.56 17.46 -20.99
N ARG A 118 -9.83 17.21 -20.66
CA ARG A 118 -10.78 18.28 -20.32
C ARG A 118 -10.47 18.76 -18.90
N LEU A 119 -10.11 20.02 -18.74
CA LEU A 119 -9.93 20.65 -17.43
C LEU A 119 -11.20 21.46 -17.08
N MET A 120 -11.07 22.58 -16.36
CA MET A 120 -12.21 23.37 -15.90
C MET A 120 -12.84 24.12 -17.07
N SER A 121 -12.02 24.85 -17.83
CA SER A 121 -12.48 25.69 -18.92
C SER A 121 -12.70 24.88 -20.21
N GLU A 122 -11.64 24.24 -20.70
CA GLU A 122 -11.66 23.56 -22.00
C GLU A 122 -10.82 22.29 -22.01
N ARG A 123 -10.56 21.76 -23.21
CA ARG A 123 -9.80 20.53 -23.41
C ARG A 123 -8.41 20.88 -23.93
N TYR A 124 -7.39 20.54 -23.14
CA TYR A 124 -5.99 20.82 -23.46
C TYR A 124 -5.27 19.57 -23.96
N ALA A 125 -4.34 19.77 -24.89
CA ALA A 125 -3.34 18.77 -25.24
C ALA A 125 -2.14 18.96 -24.30
N ALA A 126 -1.84 17.93 -23.51
CA ALA A 126 -0.75 17.95 -22.54
C ALA A 126 0.21 16.78 -22.82
N GLU A 127 1.51 17.05 -22.72
CA GLU A 127 2.53 16.02 -22.91
C GLU A 127 2.67 15.15 -21.66
N LEU A 128 2.93 13.86 -21.91
CA LEU A 128 3.30 12.89 -20.90
C LEU A 128 4.81 12.70 -20.94
N TRP A 129 5.40 12.49 -19.76
CA TRP A 129 6.80 12.08 -19.64
C TRP A 129 6.90 10.62 -19.19
N PRO A 130 6.62 9.65 -20.09
CA PRO A 130 6.53 8.25 -19.73
C PRO A 130 7.90 7.66 -19.37
N HIS A 131 7.88 6.69 -18.47
CA HIS A 131 9.07 5.95 -18.04
C HIS A 131 8.90 4.44 -18.34
N LYS A 132 9.97 3.64 -18.18
CA LYS A 132 9.99 2.19 -18.50
C LYS A 132 8.74 1.40 -18.05
N ARG A 133 8.24 1.63 -16.83
CA ARG A 133 7.02 0.94 -16.34
C ARG A 133 5.73 1.31 -17.09
N PHE A 134 5.56 2.56 -17.54
CA PHE A 134 4.39 2.94 -18.32
C PHE A 134 4.38 2.18 -19.64
N TRP A 135 5.52 2.20 -20.35
CA TRP A 135 5.68 1.46 -21.61
C TRP A 135 5.50 -0.04 -21.45
N LEU A 136 5.96 -0.63 -20.35
CA LEU A 136 5.72 -2.04 -20.06
C LEU A 136 4.22 -2.36 -20.01
N PHE A 137 3.43 -1.57 -19.27
CA PHE A 137 2.00 -1.86 -19.16
C PHE A 137 1.23 -1.51 -20.44
N GLU A 138 1.59 -0.43 -21.15
CA GLU A 138 1.00 -0.16 -22.47
C GLU A 138 1.31 -1.27 -23.47
N TRP A 139 2.52 -1.85 -23.42
CA TRP A 139 2.85 -3.02 -24.21
C TRP A 139 2.03 -4.25 -23.80
N LEU A 140 1.88 -4.52 -22.51
CA LEU A 140 1.02 -5.61 -22.00
C LEU A 140 -0.44 -5.45 -22.45
N VAL A 141 -0.95 -4.21 -22.51
CA VAL A 141 -2.30 -3.92 -23.02
C VAL A 141 -2.40 -4.24 -24.50
N ARG A 142 -1.39 -3.88 -25.30
CA ARG A 142 -1.36 -4.18 -26.75
C ARG A 142 -1.35 -5.67 -27.06
N ILE A 143 -0.68 -6.48 -26.25
CA ILE A 143 -0.63 -7.94 -26.43
C ILE A 143 -1.79 -8.66 -25.72
N GLY A 144 -2.78 -7.93 -25.19
CA GLY A 144 -3.96 -8.51 -24.55
C GLY A 144 -3.75 -9.08 -23.14
N ARG A 145 -2.57 -8.90 -22.54
CA ARG A 145 -2.23 -9.42 -21.20
C ARG A 145 -2.55 -8.45 -20.05
N ALA A 146 -3.04 -7.26 -20.39
CA ALA A 146 -3.53 -6.29 -19.43
C ALA A 146 -4.67 -5.46 -20.02
N LYS A 147 -5.52 -4.90 -19.15
CA LYS A 147 -6.55 -3.94 -19.51
C LYS A 147 -6.28 -2.61 -18.81
N ARG A 148 -6.17 -1.52 -19.57
CA ARG A 148 -6.09 -0.17 -18.99
C ARG A 148 -7.49 0.27 -18.58
N SER A 149 -7.61 0.79 -17.37
CA SER A 149 -8.84 1.44 -16.92
C SER A 149 -9.13 2.67 -17.77
N SER A 150 -10.39 2.86 -18.15
CA SER A 150 -10.83 4.03 -18.91
C SER A 150 -10.87 5.31 -18.07
N THR A 151 -10.72 5.21 -16.75
CA THR A 151 -10.62 6.35 -15.84
C THR A 151 -9.18 6.52 -15.36
N ILE A 152 -8.64 7.73 -15.50
CA ILE A 152 -7.33 8.10 -14.94
C ILE A 152 -7.51 9.04 -13.75
N ARG A 153 -6.47 9.20 -12.94
CA ARG A 153 -6.51 10.12 -11.80
C ARG A 153 -5.42 11.17 -11.93
N LEU A 154 -5.79 12.45 -11.84
CA LEU A 154 -4.83 13.56 -11.82
C LEU A 154 -4.40 13.84 -10.39
N ARG A 155 -3.12 13.59 -10.11
CA ARG A 155 -2.54 13.77 -8.78
C ARG A 155 -1.52 14.89 -8.80
N ARG A 156 -1.76 15.93 -7.99
CA ARG A 156 -0.78 16.99 -7.78
C ARG A 156 0.22 16.63 -6.69
N VAL A 157 1.50 16.88 -6.97
CA VAL A 157 2.60 16.81 -6.01
C VAL A 157 3.43 18.07 -6.17
N LYS A 158 3.42 18.94 -5.14
CA LYS A 158 3.99 20.30 -5.20
C LYS A 158 3.38 21.08 -6.39
N ASN A 159 4.21 21.42 -7.38
CA ASN A 159 3.85 22.19 -8.57
C ASN A 159 3.86 21.31 -9.83
N ARG A 160 3.73 19.98 -9.68
CA ARG A 160 3.66 19.03 -10.79
C ARG A 160 2.38 18.23 -10.72
N VAL A 161 1.81 17.93 -11.87
CA VAL A 161 0.63 17.08 -12.02
C VAL A 161 1.08 15.74 -12.61
N TYR A 162 0.50 14.67 -12.10
CA TYR A 162 0.74 13.31 -12.59
C TYR A 162 -0.56 12.70 -13.04
N ALA A 163 -0.60 12.14 -14.24
CA ALA A 163 -1.65 11.25 -14.70
C ALA A 163 -1.37 9.86 -14.14
N VAL A 164 -2.27 9.35 -13.30
CA VAL A 164 -2.19 8.02 -12.73
C VAL A 164 -3.08 7.08 -13.53
N PHE A 165 -2.45 6.18 -14.26
CA PHE A 165 -3.08 5.11 -15.02
C PHE A 165 -3.22 3.87 -14.14
N THR A 166 -4.35 3.18 -14.24
CA THR A 166 -4.58 1.90 -13.55
C THR A 166 -4.73 0.80 -14.59
N TYR A 167 -4.02 -0.30 -14.39
CA TYR A 167 -3.99 -1.46 -15.25
C TYR A 167 -4.45 -2.68 -14.46
N GLU A 168 -5.32 -3.46 -15.08
CA GLU A 168 -5.73 -4.79 -14.64
C GLU A 168 -4.89 -5.80 -15.42
N VAL A 169 -3.94 -6.42 -14.74
CA VAL A 169 -2.96 -7.30 -15.36
C VAL A 169 -3.32 -8.74 -15.06
N GLU A 170 -3.38 -9.55 -16.10
CA GLU A 170 -3.53 -10.98 -15.93
C GLU A 170 -2.24 -11.55 -15.32
N PRO A 171 -2.35 -12.36 -14.25
CA PRO A 171 -1.17 -12.99 -13.70
C PRO A 171 -0.52 -13.88 -14.77
N GLU A 172 0.81 -13.92 -14.79
CA GLU A 172 1.51 -14.97 -15.53
C GLU A 172 0.99 -16.33 -15.08
N ALA A 173 0.78 -17.24 -16.03
CA ALA A 173 0.50 -18.64 -15.70
C ALA A 173 1.59 -19.12 -14.74
N GLY A 174 1.18 -19.86 -13.70
CA GLY A 174 2.12 -20.38 -12.72
C GLY A 174 3.21 -21.17 -13.42
N LYS A 175 4.47 -20.74 -13.26
CA LYS A 175 5.62 -21.54 -13.69
C LYS A 175 5.76 -22.71 -12.72
N GLU A 176 6.05 -23.88 -13.25
CA GLU A 176 6.39 -25.02 -12.40
C GLU A 176 7.58 -24.66 -11.51
N PRO A 177 7.52 -25.01 -10.21
CA PRO A 177 8.62 -24.73 -9.31
C PRO A 177 9.84 -25.51 -9.75
N VAL A 178 10.98 -24.82 -9.88
CA VAL A 178 12.28 -25.43 -10.19
C VAL A 178 13.09 -25.74 -8.93
N ALA A 179 12.70 -25.17 -7.80
CA ALA A 179 13.40 -25.32 -6.53
C ALA A 179 12.45 -25.28 -5.33
N ILE A 180 12.92 -25.82 -4.20
CA ILE A 180 12.38 -25.54 -2.87
C ILE A 180 13.35 -24.60 -2.17
N MET A 181 12.85 -23.51 -1.62
CA MET A 181 13.62 -22.62 -0.75
C MET A 181 13.02 -22.65 0.65
N ALA A 182 13.75 -23.24 1.60
CA ALA A 182 13.45 -23.11 3.02
C ALA A 182 14.18 -21.88 3.55
N PHE A 183 13.49 -21.01 4.28
CA PHE A 183 14.13 -19.85 4.89
C PHE A 183 13.70 -19.62 6.34
N ASP A 184 14.68 -19.20 7.13
CA ASP A 184 14.55 -18.84 8.55
C ASP A 184 14.88 -17.36 8.75
N VAL A 185 14.13 -16.70 9.64
CA VAL A 185 14.18 -15.26 9.86
C VAL A 185 14.58 -14.96 11.30
N ASN A 186 15.75 -14.35 11.45
CA ASN A 186 16.24 -13.81 12.71
C ASN A 186 16.32 -12.27 12.65
N GLU A 187 16.47 -11.60 13.79
CA GLU A 187 16.47 -10.13 13.93
C GLU A 187 17.46 -9.42 13.02
N ASN A 188 18.60 -10.04 12.73
CA ASN A 188 19.68 -9.43 11.96
C ASN A 188 20.06 -10.21 10.69
N THR A 189 19.48 -11.39 10.49
CA THR A 189 19.83 -12.28 9.38
C THR A 189 18.62 -13.04 8.88
N VAL A 190 18.53 -13.24 7.57
CA VAL A 190 17.65 -14.24 6.97
C VAL A 190 18.53 -15.29 6.32
N VAL A 191 18.34 -16.55 6.67
CA VAL A 191 19.07 -17.67 6.07
C VAL A 191 18.11 -18.39 5.14
N ALA A 192 18.53 -18.64 3.90
CA ALA A 192 17.74 -19.36 2.91
C ALA A 192 18.55 -20.52 2.36
N ALA A 193 18.02 -21.74 2.48
CA ALA A 193 18.55 -22.95 1.87
C ALA A 193 17.73 -23.28 0.62
N ARG A 194 18.41 -23.37 -0.52
CA ARG A 194 17.82 -23.73 -1.82
C ARG A 194 18.17 -25.16 -2.16
N VAL A 195 17.15 -25.94 -2.51
CA VAL A 195 17.24 -27.30 -3.05
C VAL A 195 16.70 -27.30 -4.47
N ASP A 196 17.51 -27.78 -5.42
CA ASP A 196 17.09 -27.91 -6.82
C ASP A 196 16.21 -29.15 -7.00
N LEU A 197 14.98 -28.99 -7.49
CA LEU A 197 14.06 -30.12 -7.59
C LEU A 197 14.52 -31.14 -8.62
N LYS A 198 14.98 -30.68 -9.79
CA LYS A 198 15.37 -31.58 -10.87
C LYS A 198 16.61 -32.39 -10.50
N ALA A 199 17.64 -31.70 -9.99
CA ALA A 199 18.87 -32.39 -9.56
C ALA A 199 18.64 -33.34 -8.37
N THR A 200 17.63 -33.08 -7.53
CA THR A 200 17.32 -33.94 -6.38
C THR A 200 16.51 -35.16 -6.81
N VAL A 201 15.53 -35.03 -7.70
CA VAL A 201 14.75 -36.17 -8.20
C VAL A 201 15.64 -37.22 -8.87
N ASP A 202 16.58 -36.80 -9.72
CA ASP A 202 17.52 -37.70 -10.39
C ASP A 202 18.42 -38.47 -9.42
N ARG A 203 18.72 -37.89 -8.26
CA ARG A 203 19.50 -38.57 -7.21
C ARG A 203 18.64 -39.51 -6.37
N VAL A 204 17.43 -39.08 -6.01
CA VAL A 204 16.48 -39.91 -5.25
C VAL A 204 16.06 -41.14 -6.06
N SER A 205 15.94 -41.04 -7.38
CA SER A 205 15.60 -42.17 -8.23
C SER A 205 16.71 -43.22 -8.34
N GLN A 206 17.97 -42.85 -8.08
CA GLN A 206 19.14 -43.74 -8.05
C GLN A 206 19.45 -44.29 -6.65
N TRP A 207 18.51 -44.13 -5.71
CA TRP A 207 18.77 -44.34 -4.29
C TRP A 207 18.80 -45.82 -3.88
N ASN A 208 19.99 -46.31 -3.54
CA ASN A 208 20.24 -47.65 -2.96
C ASN A 208 20.40 -47.59 -1.42
N GLN A 209 19.50 -46.91 -0.70
CA GLN A 209 19.48 -46.83 0.78
C GLN A 209 20.69 -46.18 1.48
N GLN A 210 21.65 -45.58 0.75
CA GLN A 210 22.74 -44.78 1.32
C GLN A 210 22.35 -43.30 1.43
N TRP A 211 22.88 -42.57 2.42
CA TRP A 211 22.57 -41.15 2.66
C TRP A 211 22.94 -40.28 1.45
N ILE A 212 21.95 -39.84 0.67
CA ILE A 212 22.14 -38.85 -0.40
C ILE A 212 22.02 -37.46 0.21
N GLN A 213 23.10 -36.67 0.13
CA GLN A 213 23.01 -35.24 0.38
C GLN A 213 22.56 -34.52 -0.90
N PRO A 214 21.37 -33.89 -0.92
CA PRO A 214 20.97 -33.05 -2.04
C PRO A 214 21.93 -31.87 -2.17
N SER A 215 22.07 -31.32 -3.38
CA SER A 215 22.87 -30.10 -3.59
C SER A 215 22.15 -28.90 -2.98
N ILE A 216 22.46 -28.60 -1.72
CA ILE A 216 21.90 -27.46 -0.98
C ILE A 216 22.81 -26.25 -1.19
N SER A 217 22.23 -25.13 -1.62
CA SER A 217 22.93 -23.83 -1.62
C SER A 217 22.34 -22.94 -0.55
N ILE A 218 23.19 -22.46 0.36
CA ILE A 218 22.79 -21.61 1.48
C ILE A 218 23.14 -20.16 1.15
N ARG A 219 22.17 -19.26 1.28
CA ARG A 219 22.35 -17.81 1.22
C ARG A 219 22.02 -17.18 2.55
N VAL A 220 22.91 -16.31 3.02
CA VAL A 220 22.72 -15.54 4.25
C VAL A 220 22.55 -14.06 3.89
N PHE A 221 21.37 -13.51 4.17
CA PHE A 221 21.08 -12.10 3.99
C PHE A 221 21.25 -11.37 5.32
N ARG A 222 22.26 -10.52 5.42
CA ARG A 222 22.41 -9.61 6.58
C ARG A 222 21.37 -8.50 6.49
N THR A 223 20.40 -8.52 7.39
CA THR A 223 19.36 -7.50 7.48
C THR A 223 19.69 -6.46 8.54
N ASP A 224 20.39 -6.78 9.63
CA ASP A 224 20.69 -5.85 10.73
C ASP A 224 19.45 -5.06 11.21
N SER A 225 18.27 -5.68 11.22
CA SER A 225 17.02 -4.99 11.57
C SER A 225 16.94 -4.70 13.07
N GLY A 226 17.42 -5.61 13.91
CA GLY A 226 17.56 -5.39 15.35
C GLY A 226 18.54 -4.26 15.67
N ARG A 227 19.72 -4.25 15.05
CA ARG A 227 20.70 -3.15 15.19
C ARG A 227 20.12 -1.81 14.75
N LEU A 228 19.36 -1.80 13.64
CA LEU A 228 18.67 -0.61 13.17
C LEU A 228 17.65 -0.12 14.20
N ALA A 229 16.80 -1.02 14.73
CA ALA A 229 15.81 -0.68 15.74
C ALA A 229 16.48 -0.06 16.99
N LYS A 230 17.51 -0.71 17.54
CA LYS A 230 18.28 -0.20 18.70
C LYS A 230 18.85 1.20 18.46
N ARG A 231 19.43 1.46 17.27
CA ARG A 231 19.95 2.79 16.91
C ARG A 231 18.85 3.85 16.89
N TYR A 232 17.70 3.55 16.29
CA TYR A 232 16.58 4.50 16.24
C TYR A 232 15.91 4.68 17.61
N ASP A 233 15.88 3.64 18.44
CA ASP A 233 15.43 3.73 19.83
C ASP A 233 16.33 4.62 20.67
N ALA A 234 17.66 4.50 20.54
CA ALA A 234 18.60 5.40 21.21
C ALA A 234 18.41 6.86 20.79
N VAL A 235 18.20 7.12 19.49
CA VAL A 235 17.90 8.47 18.99
C VAL A 235 16.58 9.00 19.54
N ARG A 236 15.54 8.16 19.60
CA ARG A 236 14.24 8.54 20.20
C ARG A 236 14.38 8.84 21.69
N ARG A 237 15.08 8.02 22.45
CA ARG A 237 15.32 8.24 23.89
C ARG A 237 16.08 9.55 24.12
N ARG A 238 17.18 9.77 23.40
CA ARG A 238 17.95 11.02 23.47
C ARG A 238 17.08 12.25 23.21
N TRP A 239 16.22 12.22 22.19
CA TRP A 239 15.31 13.35 21.93
C TRP A 239 14.20 13.47 22.97
N ALA A 240 13.68 12.35 23.50
CA ALA A 240 12.69 12.40 24.56
C ALA A 240 13.29 13.02 25.83
N GLU A 241 14.54 12.70 26.16
CA GLU A 241 15.30 13.30 27.26
C GLU A 241 15.59 14.79 27.02
N GLU A 242 16.06 15.16 25.82
CA GLU A 242 16.32 16.57 25.43
C GLU A 242 15.10 17.47 25.60
N PHE A 243 13.89 16.94 25.36
CA PHE A 243 12.63 17.67 25.50
C PHE A 243 11.91 17.40 26.83
N THR A 244 12.53 16.67 27.75
CA THR A 244 11.97 16.46 29.08
C THR A 244 12.14 17.74 29.89
N VAL A 245 11.05 18.21 30.48
CA VAL A 245 11.02 19.44 31.30
C VAL A 245 10.55 19.06 32.69
N GLU A 246 11.11 19.70 33.70
CA GLU A 246 10.68 19.60 35.08
C GLU A 246 9.87 20.84 35.44
N ILE A 247 8.63 20.64 35.87
CA ILE A 247 7.71 21.71 36.31
C ILE A 247 7.16 21.28 37.66
N ASP A 248 7.29 22.12 38.68
CA ASP A 248 6.82 21.87 40.06
C ASP A 248 7.30 20.51 40.63
N GLY A 249 8.58 20.18 40.39
CA GLY A 249 9.19 18.90 40.84
C GLY A 249 8.68 17.66 40.10
N LYS A 250 7.83 17.82 39.07
CA LYS A 250 7.33 16.72 38.23
C LYS A 250 8.02 16.71 36.88
N ARG A 251 8.71 15.60 36.58
CA ARG A 251 9.31 15.34 35.27
C ARG A 251 8.22 15.00 34.24
N LEU A 252 8.04 15.86 33.25
CA LEU A 252 7.15 15.63 32.12
C LEU A 252 7.95 15.07 30.94
N SER A 253 7.55 13.88 30.45
CA SER A 253 8.24 13.23 29.34
C SER A 253 8.21 14.05 28.07
N GLY A 254 9.40 14.34 27.53
CA GLY A 254 9.56 15.03 26.25
C GLY A 254 8.97 14.29 25.05
N ALA A 255 8.66 13.00 25.18
CA ALA A 255 8.07 12.18 24.12
C ALA A 255 6.67 12.67 23.68
N HIS A 256 5.96 13.41 24.54
CA HIS A 256 4.64 13.95 24.21
C HIS A 256 4.68 15.33 23.55
N THR A 257 5.86 15.97 23.50
CA THR A 257 6.02 17.33 22.98
C THR A 257 5.83 17.40 21.46
N ARG A 258 5.41 18.57 20.98
CA ARG A 258 5.26 18.84 19.54
C ARG A 258 6.61 18.73 18.82
N ASP A 259 7.69 19.18 19.44
CA ASP A 259 9.01 19.23 18.81
C ASP A 259 9.66 17.85 18.70
N TYR A 260 9.47 16.97 19.69
CA TYR A 260 9.78 15.55 19.57
C TYR A 260 9.05 14.92 18.37
N ARG A 261 7.73 15.11 18.24
CA ARG A 261 6.94 14.56 17.12
C ARG A 261 7.42 15.09 15.76
N LYS A 262 7.82 16.36 15.67
CA LYS A 262 8.38 16.94 14.43
C LYS A 262 9.70 16.25 14.04
N ARG A 263 10.59 15.97 15.01
CA ARG A 263 11.87 15.30 14.76
C ARG A 263 11.68 13.82 14.41
N VAL A 264 10.90 13.07 15.20
CA VAL A 264 10.63 11.64 14.99
C VAL A 264 9.98 11.38 13.63
N LYS A 265 9.08 12.25 13.16
CA LYS A 265 8.45 12.11 11.84
C LYS A 265 9.45 12.09 10.67
N ARG A 266 10.66 12.64 10.86
CA ARG A 266 11.72 12.66 9.83
C ARG A 266 12.57 11.38 9.85
N LEU A 267 12.42 10.52 10.85
CA LEU A 267 13.13 9.24 10.91
C LEU A 267 12.63 8.32 9.80
N ARG A 268 13.57 7.70 9.09
CA ARG A 268 13.31 6.77 7.98
C ARG A 268 13.37 5.29 8.41
N GLU A 269 13.20 5.01 9.70
CA GLU A 269 13.32 3.64 10.24
C GLU A 269 12.40 2.66 9.49
N ARG A 270 11.13 3.03 9.34
CA ARG A 270 10.12 2.20 8.67
C ARG A 270 10.46 1.94 7.21
N ASP A 271 10.89 2.99 6.50
CA ASP A 271 11.26 2.88 5.08
C ASP A 271 12.48 1.96 4.93
N ARG A 272 13.51 2.14 5.77
CA ARG A 272 14.71 1.30 5.74
C ARG A 272 14.44 -0.17 6.08
N LYS A 273 13.56 -0.46 7.05
CA LYS A 273 13.13 -1.84 7.36
C LYS A 273 12.41 -2.45 6.14
N ARG A 274 11.50 -1.69 5.53
CA ARG A 274 10.76 -2.12 4.35
C ARG A 274 11.68 -2.39 3.15
N ASP A 275 12.67 -1.52 2.90
CA ASP A 275 13.60 -1.70 1.80
C ASP A 275 14.43 -2.99 1.96
N LYS A 276 14.85 -3.31 3.18
CA LYS A 276 15.54 -4.57 3.49
C LYS A 276 14.66 -5.79 3.24
N VAL A 277 13.40 -5.75 3.68
CA VAL A 277 12.41 -6.82 3.41
C VAL A 277 12.20 -6.99 1.91
N ASN A 278 12.01 -5.90 1.17
CA ASN A 278 11.83 -5.94 -0.29
C ASN A 278 13.04 -6.56 -0.99
N LYS A 279 14.27 -6.26 -0.52
CA LYS A 279 15.50 -6.84 -1.07
C LYS A 279 15.54 -8.37 -0.88
N VAL A 280 15.25 -8.86 0.32
CA VAL A 280 15.20 -10.31 0.61
C VAL A 280 14.11 -10.98 -0.20
N ALA A 281 12.91 -10.41 -0.20
CA ALA A 281 11.79 -10.95 -0.98
C ALA A 281 12.13 -11.04 -2.47
N HIS A 282 12.75 -10.00 -3.04
CA HIS A 282 13.16 -10.01 -4.45
C HIS A 282 14.16 -11.13 -4.77
N GLU A 283 15.11 -11.40 -3.88
CA GLU A 283 16.08 -12.49 -4.05
C GLU A 283 15.42 -13.87 -3.94
N LEU A 284 14.50 -14.06 -2.98
CA LEU A 284 13.78 -15.33 -2.81
C LEU A 284 12.79 -15.62 -3.95
N THR A 285 12.21 -14.59 -4.56
CA THR A 285 11.25 -14.74 -5.66
C THR A 285 11.88 -14.59 -7.04
N ARG A 286 13.21 -14.66 -7.14
CA ARG A 286 13.94 -14.47 -8.42
C ARG A 286 13.69 -15.60 -9.41
N GLU A 287 13.49 -16.82 -8.89
CA GLU A 287 13.14 -18.02 -9.66
C GLU A 287 11.81 -18.60 -9.11
N PRO A 288 11.07 -19.38 -9.92
CA PRO A 288 9.86 -20.04 -9.43
C PRO A 288 10.25 -21.14 -8.44
N ALA A 289 10.05 -20.89 -7.15
CA ALA A 289 10.38 -21.82 -6.09
C ALA A 289 9.22 -21.97 -5.10
N VAL A 290 9.09 -23.16 -4.51
CA VAL A 290 8.23 -23.38 -3.35
C VAL A 290 8.94 -22.79 -2.13
N LEU A 291 8.32 -21.81 -1.49
CA LEU A 291 8.85 -21.17 -0.29
C LEU A 291 8.33 -21.89 0.96
N VAL A 292 9.25 -22.36 1.79
CA VAL A 292 8.96 -23.03 3.07
C VAL A 292 9.51 -22.18 4.20
N THR A 293 8.70 -21.90 5.20
CA THR A 293 9.10 -21.14 6.39
C THR A 293 8.26 -21.54 7.58
N GLU A 294 8.77 -21.29 8.78
CA GLU A 294 8.01 -21.49 10.01
C GLU A 294 6.89 -20.44 10.17
N ASN A 295 5.78 -20.85 10.78
CA ASN A 295 4.70 -19.95 11.11
C ASN A 295 5.00 -19.24 12.44
N VAL A 296 5.69 -18.11 12.36
CA VAL A 296 6.18 -17.36 13.54
C VAL A 296 5.13 -16.46 14.22
N GLY A 297 3.87 -16.48 13.77
CA GLY A 297 2.80 -15.65 14.36
C GLY A 297 3.03 -14.13 14.21
N LYS A 298 2.23 -13.31 14.92
CA LYS A 298 2.33 -11.82 14.83
C LYS A 298 3.36 -11.20 15.76
N LYS A 299 3.78 -11.91 16.82
CA LYS A 299 4.72 -11.46 17.86
C LYS A 299 5.44 -12.64 18.59
N PRO A 300 6.32 -13.37 17.92
CA PRO A 300 6.91 -14.58 18.48
C PRO A 300 7.76 -14.36 19.75
N GLN A 301 8.36 -13.18 19.91
CA GLN A 301 9.22 -12.89 21.07
C GLN A 301 8.47 -12.65 22.40
N GLU A 302 7.18 -12.30 22.37
CA GLU A 302 6.42 -12.06 23.62
C GLU A 302 5.91 -13.38 24.24
N GLU A 303 5.75 -14.45 23.44
CA GLU A 303 5.22 -15.73 23.90
C GLU A 303 6.31 -16.66 24.46
N ASN A 304 7.51 -16.71 23.83
CA ASN A 304 8.59 -17.59 24.27
C ASN A 304 9.24 -17.19 25.61
N GLY A 305 8.91 -16.01 26.16
CA GLY A 305 9.41 -15.50 27.44
C GLY A 305 8.50 -15.75 28.65
N ARG A 306 7.31 -16.34 28.48
CA ARG A 306 6.39 -16.65 29.59
C ARG A 306 6.46 -18.13 29.96
N GLY A 307 7.38 -18.42 30.88
CA GLY A 307 7.31 -19.51 31.85
C GLY A 307 6.90 -20.89 31.34
N GLN A 308 7.88 -21.79 31.27
CA GLN A 308 7.62 -23.19 31.62
C GLN A 308 6.88 -23.19 32.97
N LYS A 309 5.56 -23.41 32.94
CA LYS A 309 4.82 -23.79 34.14
C LYS A 309 5.28 -25.21 34.46
N GLU A 310 5.86 -25.37 35.64
CA GLU A 310 6.10 -26.67 36.26
C GLU A 310 4.85 -27.54 36.14
N PRO A 311 4.99 -28.85 35.84
CA PRO A 311 3.86 -29.74 35.77
C PRO A 311 3.27 -29.88 37.17
N THR A 312 2.04 -29.39 37.35
CA THR A 312 1.27 -29.57 38.57
C THR A 312 1.13 -31.08 38.84
N ALA A 313 1.59 -31.51 40.01
CA ALA A 313 1.46 -32.87 40.49
C ALA A 313 0.00 -33.34 40.44
N GLN A 314 -0.23 -34.51 39.82
CA GLN A 314 -1.47 -35.24 39.95
C GLN A 314 -1.58 -35.78 41.39
N THR A 315 -2.63 -35.38 42.10
CA THR A 315 -3.06 -36.02 43.34
C THR A 315 -4.01 -37.17 42.95
N PRO A 316 -3.95 -38.35 43.60
CA PRO A 316 -4.58 -39.56 43.10
C PRO A 316 -6.10 -39.59 43.36
N ASP A 317 -6.80 -40.25 42.44
CA ASP A 317 -8.22 -40.58 42.53
C ASP A 317 -8.56 -41.23 43.87
N LYS A 318 -9.56 -40.67 44.54
CA LYS A 318 -10.28 -41.35 45.62
C LYS A 318 -11.29 -42.30 44.97
N ALA A 319 -11.09 -43.58 45.25
CA ALA A 319 -12.14 -44.59 45.19
C ALA A 319 -13.31 -44.19 46.10
N ASP A 320 -14.53 -44.49 45.66
CA ASP A 320 -15.66 -45.04 46.43
C ASP A 320 -16.83 -45.20 45.44
N ALA A 321 -17.14 -46.43 45.03
CA ALA A 321 -18.15 -47.29 45.65
C ALA A 321 -19.59 -46.93 45.21
N HIS A 322 -20.09 -47.66 44.20
CA HIS A 322 -21.33 -48.42 44.27
C HIS A 322 -21.43 -49.42 43.11
#